data_AF-V6LF42-F1
#
_entry.id   AF-V6LF42-F1
#
_cell.length_a   1.000
_cell.length_b   1.000
_cell.length_c   1.000
_cell.angle_alpha   90.00
_cell.angle_beta   90.00
_cell.angle_gamma   90.00
#
_symmetry.space_group_name_H-M   'P 1'
#
loop_
_entity.id
_entity.type
_entity.pdbx_description
1 polymer ?
#
loop_
_entity_poly.entity_id
_entity_poly.type
_entity_poly.pdbx_seq_one_letter_code
_entity_poly.pdbx_strand_id
1 'polypeptide(L)' 'KWGVWKGLKVCGYPGCEAPGNTFVDDRVVVGDKHVCAKGPGVALEFGVAIATKLGADGEAVRKGTLMQ' A
#
# COMPACT_ATOMS: atom_id res chain seq x y z
N LYS A 1 -0.75 -22.03 0.27
CA LYS A 1 0.14 -21.07 -0.45
C LYS A 1 -0.76 -19.98 -1.04
N TRP A 2 -0.70 -18.76 -0.52
CA TRP A 2 -1.55 -17.65 -0.95
C TRP A 2 -1.10 -17.14 -2.32
N GLY A 3 -1.62 -17.75 -3.38
CA GLY A 3 -1.23 -17.53 -4.77
C GLY A 3 -1.79 -16.26 -5.43
N VAL A 4 -2.29 -15.31 -4.64
CA VAL A 4 -2.93 -14.07 -5.12
C VAL A 4 -1.90 -13.07 -5.68
N TRP A 5 -0.62 -13.21 -5.29
CA TRP A 5 0.40 -12.18 -5.51
C TRP A 5 1.58 -12.62 -6.39
N LYS A 6 1.43 -13.73 -7.13
CA LYS A 6 2.52 -14.30 -7.93
C LYS A 6 3.01 -13.29 -8.98
N GLY A 7 4.28 -12.90 -8.88
CA GLY A 7 4.93 -11.97 -9.83
C GLY A 7 4.57 -10.49 -9.65
N LEU A 8 3.83 -10.12 -8.60
CA LEU A 8 3.54 -8.72 -8.28
C LEU A 8 4.64 -8.12 -7.40
N LYS A 9 4.91 -6.82 -7.62
CA LYS A 9 5.78 -6.02 -6.76
C LYS A 9 5.05 -5.74 -5.45
N VAL A 10 5.62 -6.18 -4.34
CA VAL A 10 5.06 -6.01 -3.00
C VAL A 10 6.09 -5.38 -2.08
N CYS A 11 5.59 -4.72 -1.04
CA CYS A 11 6.40 -4.27 0.07
C CYS A 11 5.84 -4.85 1.37
N GLY A 12 6.69 -5.04 2.36
CA GLY A 12 6.31 -5.56 3.66
C GLY A 12 7.37 -5.29 4.70
N TYR A 13 7.09 -5.72 5.93
CA TYR A 13 8.03 -5.58 7.03
C TYR A 13 9.28 -6.45 6.78
N PRO A 14 10.50 -5.93 7.01
CA PRO A 14 11.73 -6.68 6.81
C PRO A 14 11.71 -7.97 7.65
N GLY A 15 11.90 -9.11 6.99
CA GLY A 15 11.82 -10.45 7.61
C GLY A 15 10.48 -11.17 7.45
N CYS A 16 9.45 -10.55 6.85
CA CYS A 16 8.18 -11.19 6.53
C CYS A 16 8.01 -11.44 5.01
N GLU A 17 9.10 -11.82 4.34
CA GLU A 17 9.11 -11.98 2.88
C GLU A 17 8.43 -13.30 2.46
N ALA A 18 7.34 -13.18 1.70
CA ALA A 18 6.57 -14.32 1.19
C ALA A 18 7.22 -14.89 -0.10
N PRO A 19 7.49 -16.20 -0.17
CA PRO A 19 8.08 -16.79 -1.36
C PRO A 19 7.12 -16.74 -2.56
N GLY A 20 7.55 -16.13 -3.67
CA GLY A 20 6.80 -16.03 -4.93
C GLY A 20 6.44 -14.61 -5.38
N ASN A 21 6.85 -13.58 -4.61
CA ASN A 21 6.60 -12.17 -4.93
C ASN A 21 7.92 -11.41 -5.08
N THR A 22 7.91 -10.27 -5.77
CA THR A 22 9.07 -9.37 -5.85
C THR A 22 9.00 -8.35 -4.73
N PHE A 23 9.83 -8.52 -3.71
CA PHE A 23 9.93 -7.55 -2.61
C PHE A 23 10.71 -6.32 -3.06
N VAL A 24 10.13 -5.15 -2.82
CA VAL A 24 10.75 -3.84 -3.09
C VAL A 24 10.83 -3.06 -1.79
N ASP A 25 11.99 -2.47 -1.52
CA ASP A 25 12.21 -1.61 -0.36
C ASP A 25 11.68 -0.18 -0.62
N ASP A 26 10.36 -0.07 -0.82
CA ASP A 26 9.68 1.22 -0.93
C ASP A 26 8.84 1.49 0.33
N ARG A 27 8.41 2.73 0.58
CA ARG A 27 7.52 3.05 1.71
C ARG A 27 6.12 2.49 1.48
N VAL A 28 5.56 2.72 0.29
CA VAL A 28 4.22 2.27 -0.10
C VAL A 28 4.27 1.85 -1.56
N VAL A 29 3.90 0.61 -1.85
CA VAL A 29 3.81 0.10 -3.23
C VAL A 29 2.34 0.05 -3.64
N VAL A 30 1.99 0.81 -4.67
CA VAL A 30 0.64 0.85 -5.24
C VAL A 30 0.65 0.08 -6.56
N GLY A 31 -0.09 -1.01 -6.62
CA GLY A 31 -0.35 -1.77 -7.84
C GLY A 31 -1.69 -1.44 -8.48
N ASP A 32 -2.12 -2.27 -9.44
CA ASP A 32 -3.42 -2.13 -10.10
C ASP A 32 -4.59 -2.41 -9.15
N LYS A 33 -4.51 -3.51 -8.40
CA LYS A 33 -5.54 -3.99 -7.46
C LYS A 33 -5.00 -4.28 -6.05
N HIS A 34 -3.77 -3.89 -5.76
CA HIS A 34 -3.15 -4.11 -4.47
C HIS A 34 -2.42 -2.87 -3.99
N VAL A 35 -2.37 -2.69 -2.67
CA VAL A 35 -1.54 -1.67 -2.02
C VAL A 35 -0.76 -2.38 -0.92
N CYS A 36 0.52 -2.07 -0.79
CA CYS A 36 1.43 -2.62 0.22
C CYS A 36 2.15 -1.51 0.97
N ALA A 37 2.50 -1.75 2.23
CA ALA A 37 3.22 -0.80 3.07
C ALA A 37 4.38 -1.50 3.80
N LYS A 38 5.50 -0.78 3.97
CA LYS A 38 6.72 -1.31 4.63
C LYS A 38 6.55 -1.56 6.13
N GLY A 39 5.65 -0.84 6.80
CA GLY A 39 5.45 -0.99 8.24
C GLY A 39 4.48 0.02 8.83
N PRO A 40 4.29 0.02 10.16
CA PRO A 40 3.30 0.88 10.82
C PRO A 40 3.59 2.38 10.65
N GLY A 41 4.86 2.77 10.49
CA GLY A 41 5.25 4.18 10.31
C GLY A 41 4.78 4.81 8.99
N VAL A 42 4.31 4.01 8.03
CA VAL A 42 3.81 4.46 6.72
C VAL A 42 2.30 4.20 6.56
N ALA A 43 1.60 3.88 7.66
CA ALA A 43 0.17 3.59 7.65
C ALA A 43 -0.69 4.77 7.15
N LEU A 44 -0.29 6.01 7.44
CA LEU A 44 -0.96 7.21 6.94
C LEU A 44 -0.82 7.34 5.41
N GLU A 45 0.38 7.12 4.87
CA GLU A 45 0.62 7.15 3.42
C GLU A 45 -0.10 6.00 2.70
N PHE A 46 -0.17 4.83 3.34
CA PHE A 46 -0.96 3.70 2.86
C PHE A 46 -2.46 4.03 2.77
N GLY A 47 -3.02 4.67 3.80
CA GLY A 47 -4.42 5.09 3.81
C GLY A 47 -4.73 6.11 2.72
N VAL A 48 -3.86 7.13 2.55
CA VAL A 48 -3.99 8.11 1.46
C VAL A 48 -3.87 7.44 0.10
N ALA A 49 -2.94 6.50 -0.08
CA ALA A 49 -2.77 5.77 -1.34
C ALA A 49 -4.03 4.95 -1.71
N ILE A 50 -4.68 4.31 -0.73
CA ILE A 50 -5.95 3.60 -0.94
C ILE A 50 -7.05 4.61 -1.32
N ALA A 51 -7.17 5.71 -0.59
CA ALA A 51 -8.20 6.70 -0.84
C ALA A 51 -8.06 7.31 -2.25
N THR A 52 -6.84 7.68 -2.64
CA THR A 52 -6.53 8.14 -4.00
C THR A 52 -6.90 7.09 -5.06
N LYS A 53 -6.62 5.81 -4.80
CA LYS A 53 -7.01 4.71 -5.71
C LYS A 53 -8.52 4.52 -5.83
N LEU A 54 -9.28 4.86 -4.79
CA LEU A 54 -10.74 4.85 -4.79
C LEU A 54 -11.34 6.13 -5.41
N GLY A 55 -10.51 7.08 -5.84
CA GLY A 55 -10.95 8.35 -6.44
C GLY A 55 -11.26 9.45 -5.42
N ALA A 56 -10.90 9.25 -4.15
CA ALA A 56 -10.99 10.31 -3.15
C ALA A 56 -9.81 11.29 -3.29
N ASP A 57 -10.04 12.55 -2.95
CA ASP A 57 -8.99 13.55 -2.95
C ASP A 57 -7.97 13.27 -1.84
N GLY A 58 -6.75 12.90 -2.24
CA GLY A 58 -5.70 12.49 -1.30
C GLY A 58 -5.28 13.61 -0.34
N GLU A 59 -5.45 14.88 -0.74
CA GLU A 59 -5.16 16.02 0.12
C GLU A 59 -6.27 16.24 1.15
N ALA A 60 -7.53 16.06 0.76
CA ALA A 60 -8.68 16.07 1.68
C ALA A 60 -8.60 14.92 2.71
N VAL A 61 -8.16 13.72 2.29
CA VAL A 61 -7.95 12.57 3.19
C VAL A 61 -6.86 12.88 4.20
N ARG A 62 -5.75 13.48 3.74
CA ARG A 62 -4.61 13.81 4.60
C ARG A 62 -4.93 14.94 5.58
N LYS A 63 -5.79 15.89 5.19
CA LYS A 63 -6.29 16.99 6.04
C LYS A 63 -7.49 16.60 6.90
N GLY A 64 -8.02 15.38 6.75
CA GLY A 64 -9.20 14.91 7.48
C GLY A 64 -10.50 15.63 7.10
N THR A 65 -10.56 16.26 5.93
CA THR A 65 -11.65 17.15 5.50
C THR A 65 -12.69 16.45 4.61
N LEU A 66 -12.69 15.12 4.55
CA LEU A 66 -13.63 14.30 3.73
C LEU A 66 -15.12 14.35 4.20
N MET A 67 -15.53 15.39 4.94
CA MET A 67 -16.89 15.60 5.46
C MET A 67 -17.52 16.91 4.98
N GLN A 68 -17.20 17.40 3.77
CA GLN A 68 -17.87 18.56 3.17
C GLN A 68 -18.74 18.14 2.00
#